data_AF-A0ABD0KR35-F1
#
_entry.id   AF-A0ABD0KR35-F1
#
_cell.length_a   1.000
_cell.length_b   1.000
_cell.length_c   1.000
_cell.angle_alpha   90.00
_cell.angle_beta   90.00
_cell.angle_gamma   90.00
#
_symmetry.space_group_name_H-M   'P 1'
#
loop_
_entity.id
_entity.type
_entity.pdbx_description
1 polymer ?
#
loop_
_entity_poly.entity_id
_entity_poly.type
_entity_poly.pdbx_seq_one_letter_code
_entity_poly.pdbx_strand_id
1 'polypeptide(L)'
;MTEEAGTAPKQPKESEVLTQASLIHLARGLGKESNGLTFPMLLNIPTTTIVNIIYENNENGLLNDDGTQQCAVVEKCLLLWRKRTTEQKNKDRVKSLEKAMREMGKMELADLLMERFQNHQEITPDFFA
;
A
#
# COMPACT_ATOMS: atom_id res chain seq x y z
N MET A 1 -25.77 18.24 40.18
CA MET A 1 -24.43 17.63 40.03
C MET A 1 -24.36 17.16 38.59
N THR A 2 -23.75 17.96 37.73
CA THR A 2 -23.55 17.66 36.31
C THR A 2 -22.18 17.00 36.20
N GLU A 3 -22.15 15.68 36.06
CA GLU A 3 -20.92 14.94 35.78
C GLU A 3 -20.60 15.03 34.28
N GLU A 4 -19.42 15.57 34.01
CA GLU A 4 -18.85 15.74 32.68
C GLU A 4 -18.47 14.38 32.08
N ALA A 5 -19.05 14.05 30.93
CA ALA A 5 -18.63 12.92 30.13
C ALA A 5 -17.32 13.28 29.41
N GLY A 6 -16.19 12.85 30.00
CA GLY A 6 -14.87 12.90 29.37
C GLY A 6 -14.88 12.15 28.04
N THR A 7 -14.74 12.88 26.94
CA THR A 7 -14.55 12.30 25.62
C THR A 7 -13.13 11.76 25.53
N ALA A 8 -12.99 10.43 25.57
CA ALA A 8 -11.73 9.76 25.30
C ALA A 8 -11.14 10.24 23.94
N PRO A 9 -9.82 10.45 23.83
CA PRO A 9 -9.21 10.88 22.58
C PRO A 9 -9.44 9.80 21.52
N LYS A 10 -10.26 10.12 20.51
CA LYS A 10 -10.47 9.26 19.35
C LYS A 10 -9.11 9.07 18.67
N GLN A 11 -8.61 7.83 18.68
CA GLN A 11 -7.50 7.46 17.80
C GLN A 11 -7.83 7.94 16.38
N PRO A 12 -6.89 8.58 15.67
CA PRO A 12 -7.16 9.09 14.34
C PRO A 12 -7.62 7.94 13.45
N LYS A 13 -8.85 8.04 12.93
CA LYS A 13 -9.43 7.05 12.03
C LYS A 13 -8.44 6.83 10.87
N GLU A 14 -8.01 5.59 10.66
CA GLU A 14 -7.16 5.25 9.52
C GLU A 14 -7.90 5.63 8.23
N SER A 15 -7.15 6.13 7.25
CA SER A 15 -7.76 6.50 5.97
C SER A 15 -8.24 5.27 5.22
N GLU A 16 -9.38 5.39 4.54
CA GLU A 16 -10.00 4.31 3.76
C GLU A 16 -9.04 3.76 2.68
N VAL A 17 -8.17 4.60 2.09
CA VAL A 17 -7.14 4.15 1.12
C VAL A 17 -5.97 3.40 1.76
N LEU A 18 -5.82 3.46 3.08
CA LEU A 18 -4.75 2.79 3.83
C LEU A 18 -5.22 1.52 4.55
N THR A 19 -6.49 1.13 4.38
CA THR A 19 -7.01 -0.12 4.93
C THR A 19 -6.26 -1.31 4.32
N GLN A 20 -6.29 -2.44 5.04
CA GLN A 20 -5.69 -3.67 4.52
C GLN A 20 -6.29 -4.06 3.16
N ALA A 21 -7.61 -3.92 2.99
CA ALA A 21 -8.29 -4.22 1.74
C ALA A 21 -7.78 -3.31 0.60
N SER A 22 -7.73 -1.99 0.83
CA SER A 22 -7.24 -1.02 -0.15
C SER A 22 -5.80 -1.32 -0.59
N LEU A 23 -4.90 -1.63 0.35
CA LEU A 23 -3.51 -1.96 0.01
C LEU A 23 -3.37 -3.30 -0.71
N ILE A 24 -4.23 -4.28 -0.43
CA ILE A 24 -4.28 -5.55 -1.18
C ILE A 24 -4.72 -5.30 -2.62
N HIS A 25 -5.74 -4.46 -2.84
CA HIS A 25 -6.17 -4.10 -4.19
C HIS A 25 -5.06 -3.35 -4.94
N LEU A 26 -4.40 -2.40 -4.28
CA LEU A 26 -3.25 -1.67 -4.83
C LEU A 26 -2.11 -2.63 -5.21
N ALA A 27 -1.79 -3.59 -4.33
CA ALA A 27 -0.76 -4.60 -4.55
C ALA A 27 -1.06 -5.49 -5.76
N ARG A 28 -2.32 -5.91 -5.93
CA ARG A 28 -2.75 -6.77 -7.03
C ARG A 28 -2.76 -6.05 -8.37
N GLY A 29 -3.03 -4.75 -8.41
CA GLY A 29 -2.95 -3.99 -9.64
C GLY A 29 -1.52 -3.68 -10.03
N LEU A 30 -0.71 -3.14 -9.11
CA LEU A 30 0.69 -2.79 -9.39
C LEU A 30 1.61 -4.01 -9.47
N GLY A 31 1.31 -5.08 -8.75
CA GLY A 31 2.09 -6.31 -8.74
C GLY A 31 1.95 -7.17 -10.01
N LYS A 32 1.00 -6.86 -10.90
CA LYS A 32 0.90 -7.49 -12.23
C LYS A 32 1.85 -6.87 -13.26
N GLU A 33 2.34 -5.67 -12.99
CA GLU A 33 3.26 -4.98 -13.89
C GLU A 33 4.61 -5.69 -13.91
N SER A 34 5.30 -5.70 -15.05
CA SER A 34 6.64 -6.32 -15.17
C SER A 34 7.68 -5.73 -14.20
N ASN A 35 7.46 -4.50 -13.74
CA ASN A 35 8.30 -3.81 -12.75
C ASN A 35 7.63 -3.66 -11.38
N GLY A 36 6.63 -4.49 -11.04
CA GLY A 36 5.81 -4.36 -9.82
C GLY A 36 6.61 -4.32 -8.50
N LEU A 37 7.76 -5.01 -8.42
CA LEU A 37 8.66 -4.96 -7.26
C LEU A 37 9.36 -3.59 -7.07
N THR A 38 9.35 -2.73 -8.09
CA THR A 38 9.85 -1.36 -7.96
C THR A 38 9.00 -0.58 -6.96
N PHE A 39 7.71 -0.86 -6.88
CA PHE A 39 6.80 -0.16 -5.98
C PHE A 39 7.23 -0.23 -4.50
N PRO A 40 7.42 -1.42 -3.89
CA PRO A 40 7.90 -1.51 -2.53
C PRO A 40 9.29 -0.91 -2.33
N MET A 41 10.18 -0.94 -3.33
CA MET A 41 11.49 -0.28 -3.26
C MET A 41 11.35 1.24 -3.12
N LEU A 42 10.44 1.85 -3.90
CA LEU A 42 10.14 3.28 -3.86
C LEU A 42 9.48 3.72 -2.54
N LEU A 43 8.83 2.78 -1.84
CA LEU A 43 8.32 2.98 -0.48
C LEU A 43 9.38 2.81 0.61
N ASN A 44 10.67 2.79 0.25
CA ASN A 44 11.81 2.58 1.13
C ASN A 44 11.79 1.23 1.86
N ILE A 45 11.22 0.18 1.26
CA ILE A 45 11.39 -1.18 1.78
C ILE A 45 12.76 -1.68 1.33
N PRO A 46 13.66 -2.08 2.25
CA PRO A 46 15.00 -2.53 1.88
C PRO A 46 14.96 -3.72 0.92
N THR A 47 15.83 -3.73 -0.09
CA THR A 47 15.89 -4.82 -1.07
C THR A 47 16.08 -6.19 -0.41
N THR A 48 16.90 -6.26 0.66
CA THR A 48 17.08 -7.50 1.44
C THR A 48 15.77 -8.00 2.06
N THR A 49 14.89 -7.08 2.49
CA THR A 49 13.55 -7.44 3.01
C THR A 49 12.66 -7.98 1.88
N ILE A 50 12.69 -7.35 0.70
CA ILE A 50 11.92 -7.82 -0.47
C ILE A 50 12.38 -9.21 -0.90
N VAL A 51 13.69 -9.44 -0.97
CA VAL A 51 14.28 -10.74 -1.29
C VAL A 51 13.89 -11.81 -0.26
N ASN A 52 13.93 -11.48 1.04
CA ASN A 52 13.47 -12.41 2.06
C ASN A 52 11.98 -12.76 1.88
N ILE A 53 11.12 -11.77 1.61
CA ILE A 53 9.70 -12.00 1.35
C ILE A 53 9.48 -12.87 0.10
N ILE A 54 10.30 -12.70 -0.94
CA ILE A 54 10.27 -13.56 -2.14
C ILE A 54 10.50 -15.03 -1.75
N TYR A 55 11.57 -15.31 -1.02
CA TYR A 55 11.92 -16.68 -0.63
C TYR A 55 11.01 -17.26 0.46
N GLU A 56 10.40 -16.42 1.31
CA GLU A 56 9.33 -16.82 2.23
C GLU A 56 8.04 -17.19 1.48
N ASN A 57 7.83 -16.64 0.28
CA ASN A 57 6.64 -16.90 -0.51
C ASN A 57 6.81 -18.11 -1.44
N ASN A 58 8.01 -18.28 -1.99
CA ASN A 58 8.36 -19.38 -2.87
C ASN A 58 9.85 -19.72 -2.70
N GLU A 59 10.14 -20.98 -2.35
CA GLU A 59 11.51 -21.48 -2.17
C GLU A 59 12.37 -21.38 -3.45
N ASN A 60 11.72 -21.39 -4.62
CA ASN A 60 12.37 -21.20 -5.93
C ASN A 60 12.46 -19.71 -6.34
N GLY A 61 12.08 -18.79 -5.46
CA GLY A 61 12.00 -17.36 -5.73
C GLY A 61 10.92 -17.03 -6.78
N LEU A 62 11.26 -16.13 -7.71
CA LEU A 62 10.37 -15.72 -8.82
C LEU A 62 10.72 -16.41 -10.15
N LEU A 63 11.49 -17.50 -10.11
CA LEU A 63 11.79 -18.29 -11.30
C LEU A 63 10.48 -18.89 -11.85
N ASN A 64 10.13 -18.55 -13.09
CA ASN A 64 8.90 -18.95 -13.79
C ASN A 64 7.59 -18.37 -13.23
N ASP A 65 7.65 -17.22 -12.56
CA ASP A 65 6.44 -16.55 -12.08
C ASP A 65 5.59 -16.00 -13.24
N ASP A 66 4.27 -16.25 -13.20
CA ASP A 66 3.27 -15.71 -14.13
C ASP A 66 2.70 -14.36 -13.67
N GLY A 67 3.31 -13.76 -12.64
CA GLY A 67 2.92 -12.52 -11.98
C GLY A 67 2.12 -12.75 -10.68
N THR A 68 1.65 -13.98 -10.42
CA THR A 68 0.88 -14.29 -9.21
C THR A 68 1.75 -14.22 -7.96
N GLN A 69 2.97 -14.77 -8.01
CA GLN A 69 3.90 -14.73 -6.88
C GLN A 69 4.39 -13.29 -6.64
N GLN A 70 4.65 -12.53 -7.70
CA GLN A 70 5.00 -11.12 -7.59
C GLN A 70 3.90 -10.31 -6.90
N CYS A 71 2.63 -10.53 -7.26
CA CYS A 71 1.50 -9.88 -6.57
C CYS A 71 1.50 -10.16 -5.07
N ALA A 72 1.70 -11.41 -4.67
CA ALA A 72 1.74 -11.81 -3.27
C ALA A 72 2.93 -11.18 -2.51
N VAL A 73 4.09 -11.04 -3.17
CA VAL A 73 5.26 -10.36 -2.61
C VAL A 73 4.98 -8.87 -2.41
N VAL A 74 4.42 -8.19 -3.41
CA VAL A 74 4.06 -6.77 -3.32
C VAL A 74 3.01 -6.55 -2.22
N GLU A 75 2.05 -7.47 -2.08
CA GLU A 75 1.04 -7.45 -1.02
C GLU A 75 1.68 -7.51 0.37
N LYS A 76 2.53 -8.52 0.62
CA LYS A 76 3.27 -8.65 1.89
C LYS A 76 4.12 -7.43 2.19
N CYS A 77 4.77 -6.86 1.18
CA CYS A 77 5.56 -5.64 1.30
C CYS A 77 4.70 -4.43 1.71
N LEU A 78 3.55 -4.22 1.08
CA LEU A 78 2.64 -3.11 1.40
C LEU A 78 2.06 -3.24 2.81
N LEU A 79 1.72 -4.45 3.25
CA LEU A 79 1.26 -4.69 4.62
C LEU A 79 2.37 -4.44 5.65
N LEU A 80 3.61 -4.80 5.32
CA LEU A 80 4.78 -4.48 6.15
C LEU A 80 5.00 -2.96 6.23
N TRP A 81 4.97 -2.27 5.09
CA TRP A 81 5.08 -0.82 5.03
C TRP A 81 3.97 -0.14 5.84
N ARG A 82 2.72 -0.63 5.74
CA ARG A 82 1.58 -0.13 6.53
C ARG A 82 1.88 -0.20 8.02
N LYS A 83 2.38 -1.35 8.50
CA LYS A 83 2.75 -1.57 9.92
C LYS A 83 3.90 -0.67 10.38
N ARG A 84 4.89 -0.40 9.50
CA ARG A 84 6.05 0.45 9.82
C ARG A 84 5.77 1.95 9.78
N THR A 85 4.67 2.35 9.15
CA THR A 85 4.32 3.77 8.96
C THR A 85 3.14 4.23 9.82
N THR A 86 2.68 3.43 10.79
CA THR A 86 1.52 3.75 11.63
C THR A 86 1.68 5.04 12.44
N GLU A 87 2.91 5.41 12.81
CA GLU A 87 3.20 6.65 13.54
C GLU A 87 3.19 7.90 12.64
N GLN A 88 3.19 7.71 11.31
CA GLN A 88 3.13 8.81 10.35
C GLN A 88 1.69 9.27 10.14
N LYS A 89 1.51 10.56 9.80
CA LYS A 89 0.18 11.08 9.47
C LYS A 89 -0.34 10.41 8.19
N ASN A 90 -1.63 10.08 8.16
CA ASN A 90 -2.26 9.48 6.98
C ASN A 90 -1.96 10.23 5.68
N LYS A 91 -1.96 11.57 5.71
CA LYS A 91 -1.62 12.40 4.55
C LYS A 91 -0.21 12.15 4.02
N ASP A 92 0.77 11.97 4.90
CA ASP A 92 2.17 11.76 4.51
C ASP A 92 2.38 10.33 4.00
N ARG A 93 1.67 9.36 4.56
CA ARG A 93 1.62 7.97 4.09
C ARG A 93 1.04 7.88 2.68
N VAL A 94 -0.10 8.54 2.43
CA VAL A 94 -0.73 8.57 1.11
C VAL A 94 0.13 9.32 0.09
N LYS A 95 0.78 10.43 0.47
CA LYS A 95 1.75 11.10 -0.41
C LYS A 95 2.93 10.22 -0.79
N SER A 96 3.36 9.34 0.11
CA SER A 96 4.44 8.38 -0.20
C SER A 96 3.99 7.35 -1.25
N LEU A 97 2.74 6.87 -1.15
CA LEU A 97 2.13 6.00 -2.17
C LEU A 97 1.98 6.73 -3.51
N GLU A 98 1.44 7.95 -3.50
CA GLU A 98 1.28 8.79 -4.69
C GLU A 98 2.62 9.02 -5.40
N LYS A 99 3.64 9.45 -4.64
CA LYS A 99 5.00 9.67 -5.17
C LYS A 99 5.56 8.40 -5.81
N ALA A 100 5.46 7.26 -5.13
CA ALA A 100 5.94 5.99 -5.67
C ALA A 100 5.20 5.59 -6.96
N MET A 101 3.88 5.82 -7.04
CA MET A 101 3.10 5.56 -8.26
C MET A 101 3.52 6.47 -9.41
N ARG A 102 3.78 7.76 -9.15
CA ARG A 102 4.30 8.68 -10.17
C ARG A 102 5.68 8.28 -10.68
N GLU A 103 6.57 7.86 -9.78
CA GLU A 103 7.92 7.38 -10.14
C GLU A 103 7.88 6.08 -10.96
N MET A 104 6.83 5.25 -10.81
CA MET A 104 6.55 4.13 -11.71
C MET A 104 5.93 4.53 -13.05
N GLY A 105 5.71 5.82 -13.30
CA GLY A 105 5.04 6.33 -14.50
C GLY A 105 3.51 6.23 -14.48
N LYS A 106 2.91 5.86 -13.34
CA LYS A 106 1.45 5.68 -13.20
C LYS A 106 0.77 6.98 -12.74
N MET A 107 0.92 8.05 -13.52
CA MET A 107 0.45 9.40 -13.13
C MET A 107 -1.07 9.46 -12.91
N GLU A 108 -1.87 8.89 -13.82
CA GLU A 108 -3.34 8.90 -13.71
C GLU A 108 -3.82 8.13 -12.47
N LEU A 109 -3.23 6.97 -12.18
CA LEU A 109 -3.54 6.22 -10.96
C LEU A 109 -3.11 6.98 -9.69
N ALA A 110 -2.01 7.73 -9.75
CA ALA A 110 -1.58 8.57 -8.63
C ALA A 110 -2.56 9.72 -8.37
N ASP A 111 -3.09 10.35 -9.42
CA ASP A 111 -4.14 11.37 -9.32
C ASP A 111 -5.43 10.76 -8.75
N LEU A 112 -5.83 9.58 -9.23
CA LEU A 112 -7.00 8.85 -8.73
C LEU A 112 -6.84 8.45 -7.25
N LEU A 113 -5.65 8.02 -6.82
CA LEU A 113 -5.37 7.73 -5.40
C LEU A 113 -5.65 8.95 -4.52
N MET A 114 -5.20 10.12 -4.97
CA MET A 114 -5.38 11.37 -4.24
C MET A 114 -6.86 11.80 -4.21
N GLU A 115 -7.59 11.57 -5.30
CA GLU A 115 -9.04 11.78 -5.36
C GLU A 115 -9.76 10.87 -4.35
N ARG A 116 -9.49 9.56 -4.35
CA ARG A 116 -10.07 8.60 -3.39
C ARG A 116 -9.75 8.99 -1.95
N PHE A 117 -8.52 9.42 -1.69
CA PHE A 117 -8.11 9.89 -0.37
C PHE A 117 -8.91 11.13 0.09
N GLN A 118 -9.09 12.12 -0.79
CA GLN A 118 -9.86 13.33 -0.50
C GLN A 118 -11.36 13.03 -0.28
N ASN A 119 -11.89 12.06 -1.04
CA ASN A 119 -13.28 11.64 -0.96
C ASN A 119 -13.56 10.60 0.13
N HIS A 120 -12.56 10.21 0.93
CA HIS A 120 -12.67 9.16 1.95
C HIS A 120 -13.23 7.86 1.37
N GLN A 121 -12.72 7.44 0.22
CA GLN A 121 -13.10 6.21 -0.47
C GLN A 121 -12.01 5.16 -0.37
N GLU A 122 -12.39 3.90 -0.32
CA GLU A 122 -11.45 2.78 -0.39
C GLU A 122 -10.91 2.60 -1.81
N ILE A 123 -9.77 1.90 -1.92
CA ILE A 123 -9.26 1.40 -3.20
C ILE A 123 -9.94 0.06 -3.46
N THR A 124 -10.71 0.02 -4.54
CA THR A 124 -11.44 -1.16 -5.01
C THR A 124 -10.88 -1.62 -6.37
N PRO A 125 -11.25 -2.81 -6.88
CA PRO A 125 -10.72 -3.30 -8.15
C PRO A 125 -10.93 -2.37 -9.36
N ASP A 126 -11.99 -1.55 -9.37
CA ASP A 126 -12.23 -0.54 -10.42
C ASP A 126 -11.19 0.58 -10.45
N PHE A 127 -10.34 0.68 -9.43
CA PHE A 127 -9.20 1.61 -9.42
C PHE A 127 -8.22 1.37 -10.58
N PHE A 128 -8.18 0.16 -11.14
CA PHE A 128 -7.30 -0.24 -12.24
C PHE A 128 -8.06 -0.55 -13.55
N ALA A 129 -9.33 -0.14 -13.64
CA ALA A 129 -10.18 -0.37 -14.81
C ALA A 129 -9.76 0.46 -16.03
#